data_AF-A0A0S8CIG5-F1
#
_entry.id   AF-A0A0S8CIG5-F1
#
_cell.length_a   1.000
_cell.length_b   1.000
_cell.length_c   1.000
_cell.angle_alpha   90.00
_cell.angle_beta   90.00
_cell.angle_gamma   90.00
#
_symmetry.space_group_name_H-M   'P 1'
#
loop_
_entity.id
_entity.type
_entity.pdbx_description
1 polymer ?
#
loop_
_entity_poly.entity_id
_entity_poly.type
_entity_poly.pdbx_seq_one_letter_code
_entity_poly.pdbx_strand_id
1 'polypeptide(L)' 'MTKEELKGVLEHPDVVVIDVRHTENWQDSEVKIKGATRGNPTDFKTWAAQFPKDKTLVLY' A
#
# COMPACT_ATOMS: atom_id res chain seq x y z
N MET A 1 7.59 -9.36 4.67
CA MET A 1 8.28 -9.62 3.39
C MET A 1 9.43 -8.64 3.23
N THR A 2 10.44 -9.01 2.47
CA THR A 2 11.55 -8.13 2.07
C THR A 2 11.16 -7.29 0.85
N LYS A 3 11.99 -6.29 0.51
CA LYS A 3 11.78 -5.47 -0.68
C LYS A 3 11.94 -6.28 -1.97
N GLU A 4 12.82 -7.28 -1.97
CA GLU A 4 13.03 -8.19 -3.10
C GLU A 4 11.82 -9.10 -3.31
N GLU A 5 11.25 -9.64 -2.23
CA GLU A 5 10.03 -10.46 -2.27
C GLU A 5 8.85 -9.63 -2.81
N LEU A 6 8.65 -8.42 -2.30
CA LEU A 6 7.59 -7.52 -2.78
C LEU A 6 7.74 -7.21 -4.27
N LYS A 7 8.97 -6.93 -4.72
CA LYS A 7 9.25 -6.65 -6.14
C LYS A 7 8.87 -7.83 -7.03
N GLY A 8 9.07 -9.07 -6.58
CA GLY A 8 8.70 -10.27 -7.31
C GLY A 8 7.19 -10.49 -7.46
N VAL A 9 6.38 -9.91 -6.58
CA VAL A 9 4.91 -10.11 -6.55
C VAL A 9 4.12 -8.82 -6.80
N LEU A 10 4.78 -7.74 -7.24
CA LEU A 10 4.17 -6.41 -7.39
C LEU A 10 2.99 -6.39 -8.38
N GLU A 11 3.03 -7.26 -9.39
CA GLU A 11 1.98 -7.38 -10.41
C GLU A 11 1.04 -8.56 -10.15
N HIS A 12 1.15 -9.23 -8.99
CA HIS A 12 0.28 -10.34 -8.64
C HIS A 12 -1.13 -9.84 -8.27
N PRO A 13 -2.21 -10.40 -8.84
CA PRO A 13 -3.58 -9.90 -8.65
C PRO A 13 -4.12 -10.08 -7.22
N ASP A 14 -3.45 -10.88 -6.40
CA ASP A 14 -3.81 -11.10 -4.99
C ASP A 14 -3.03 -10.22 -4.01
N VAL A 15 -2.09 -9.40 -4.49
CA VAL A 15 -1.30 -8.49 -3.68
C VAL A 15 -1.80 -7.07 -3.87
N VAL A 16 -2.12 -6.40 -2.77
CA VAL A 16 -2.48 -4.99 -2.76
C VAL A 16 -1.45 -4.23 -1.94
N VAL A 17 -0.77 -3.28 -2.58
CA VAL A 17 0.21 -2.41 -1.93
C VAL A 17 -0.49 -1.13 -1.50
N ILE A 18 -0.35 -0.77 -0.23
CA ILE A 18 -1.01 0.39 0.39
C ILE A 18 0.06 1.30 1.00
N ASP A 19 0.15 2.53 0.51
CA ASP A 19 1.02 3.57 1.05
C ASP A 19 0.33 4.23 2.25
N VAL A 20 0.82 3.97 3.45
CA VAL A 20 0.26 4.46 4.73
C VAL A 20 1.15 5.50 5.41
N ARG A 21 2.13 6.07 4.68
CA ARG A 21 2.99 7.15 5.18
C ARG A 21 2.17 8.34 5.67
N HIS A 22 2.73 9.22 6.50
CA HIS A 22 2.07 10.50 6.81
C HIS A 22 1.83 11.32 5.54
N THR A 23 0.78 12.16 5.55
CA THR A 23 0.37 12.94 4.37
C THR A 23 1.51 13.78 3.81
N GLU A 24 2.27 14.46 4.66
CA GLU A 24 3.45 15.27 4.28
C GLU A 24 4.49 14.39 3.58
N ASN A 25 4.92 13.29 4.22
CA ASN A 25 5.88 12.34 3.64
C ASN A 25 5.41 11.72 2.30
N TRP A 26 4.11 11.56 2.10
CA TRP A 26 3.56 11.08 0.83
C TRP A 26 3.57 12.18 -0.23
N GLN A 27 3.16 13.39 0.12
CA GLN A 27 3.12 14.54 -0.79
C GLN A 27 4.52 14.94 -1.26
N ASP A 28 5.47 15.02 -0.34
CA ASP A 28 6.85 15.47 -0.60
C ASP A 28 7.71 14.42 -1.33
N SER A 29 7.18 13.21 -1.51
CA SER A 29 7.93 12.11 -2.10
C SER A 29 7.84 12.10 -3.62
N GLU A 30 8.99 12.32 -4.27
CA GLU A 30 9.14 12.28 -5.73
C GLU A 30 8.89 10.88 -6.33
N VAL A 31 9.06 9.82 -5.53
CA VAL A 31 8.92 8.42 -5.97
C VAL A 31 8.00 7.63 -5.04
N LYS A 32 7.15 6.79 -5.63
CA LYS A 32 6.19 5.93 -4.92
C LYS A 32 6.17 4.56 -5.58
N ILE A 33 5.74 3.53 -4.84
CA ILE A 33 5.65 2.18 -5.41
C ILE A 33 4.57 2.19 -6.49
N LYS A 34 4.91 1.75 -7.70
CA LYS A 34 3.96 1.66 -8.81
C LYS A 34 2.81 0.74 -8.44
N GLY A 35 1.57 1.17 -8.68
CA GLY A 35 0.36 0.41 -8.36
C GLY A 35 -0.09 0.51 -6.90
N ALA A 36 0.66 1.20 -6.04
CA ALA A 36 0.22 1.42 -4.65
C ALA A 36 -1.01 2.33 -4.58
N THR A 37 -1.97 1.93 -3.76
CA THR A 37 -3.10 2.78 -3.36
C THR A 37 -2.76 3.56 -2.10
N ARG A 38 -3.30 4.76 -1.98
CA ARG A 38 -3.12 5.59 -0.79
C ARG A 38 -4.09 5.19 0.33
N GLY A 39 -3.58 4.84 1.50
CA GLY A 39 -4.35 4.69 2.73
C GLY A 39 -3.94 5.74 3.75
N ASN A 40 -4.72 6.82 3.94
CA ASN A 40 -4.36 7.85 4.92
C ASN A 40 -4.31 7.23 6.33
N PRO A 41 -3.17 7.30 7.05
CA PRO A 41 -3.04 6.66 8.36
C PRO A 41 -4.05 7.18 9.40
N THR A 42 -4.53 8.42 9.27
CA THR A 42 -5.53 8.99 10.20
C THR A 42 -6.97 8.53 9.91
N ASP A 43 -7.20 7.85 8.78
CA ASP A 43 -8.52 7.41 8.32
C ASP A 43 -8.58 5.88 8.13
N PHE A 44 -7.84 5.13 8.96
CA PHE A 44 -7.71 3.66 8.90
C PHE A 44 -9.04 2.94 8.71
N LYS A 45 -10.04 3.29 9.51
CA LYS A 45 -11.34 2.60 9.51
C LYS A 45 -12.04 2.68 8.14
N THR A 46 -11.85 3.78 7.42
CA THR A 46 -12.51 4.03 6.14
C THR A 46 -11.85 3.26 5.01
N TRP A 47 -10.52 3.37 4.85
CA TRP A 47 -9.84 2.68 3.74
C TRP A 47 -9.67 1.19 3.99
N ALA A 48 -9.47 0.74 5.23
CA ALA A 48 -9.28 -0.68 5.52
C ALA A 48 -10.52 -1.52 5.17
N ALA A 49 -11.72 -0.91 5.26
CA ALA A 49 -12.98 -1.55 4.91
C ALA A 49 -13.15 -1.79 3.39
N GLN A 50 -12.33 -1.15 2.54
CA GLN A 50 -12.45 -1.24 1.08
C GLN A 50 -11.77 -2.48 0.50
N PHE A 51 -10.91 -3.16 1.28
CA PHE A 51 -10.09 -4.26 0.78
C PHE A 51 -10.71 -5.63 1.11
N PRO A 52 -10.74 -6.57 0.14
CA PRO A 52 -11.14 -7.95 0.41
C PRO A 52 -10.22 -8.62 1.44
N LYS A 53 -10.78 -9.44 2.32
CA LYS A 53 -10.04 -10.10 3.42
C LYS A 53 -9.19 -11.30 2.98
N ASP A 54 -9.42 -11.78 1.76
CA ASP A 54 -8.70 -12.89 1.11
C ASP A 54 -7.45 -12.44 0.36
N LYS A 55 -7.19 -11.13 0.28
CA LYS A 55 -6.02 -10.55 -0.40
C LYS A 55 -4.85 -10.37 0.56
N THR A 56 -3.64 -10.44 0.02
CA THR A 56 -2.42 -10.07 0.76
C THR A 56 -2.26 -8.56 0.72
N LEU A 57 -2.41 -7.91 1.88
CA LEU A 57 -2.20 -6.47 2.01
C LEU A 57 -0.77 -6.19 2.45
N VAL A 58 -0.06 -5.33 1.71
CA VAL A 58 1.29 -4.88 2.03
C VAL A 58 1.25 -3.39 2.31
N LEU A 59 1.45 -3.02 3.57
CA LEU A 59 1.45 -1.63 4.02
C LEU A 59 2.91 -1.15 4.08
N TYR A 60 3.17 0.05 3.54
CA TYR A 60 4.49 0.67 3.56
C TYR A 60 4.44 2.18 3.83
#